data_AF-A0A957NIU9-F1
#
_entry.id   AF-A0A957NIU9-F1
#
_cell.length_a   1.000
_cell.length_b   1.000
_cell.length_c   1.000
_cell.angle_alpha   90.00
_cell.angle_beta   90.00
_cell.angle_gamma   90.00
#
_symmetry.space_group_name_H-M   'P 1'
#
loop_
_entity.id
_entity.type
_entity.pdbx_description
1 polymer ?
#
loop_
_entity_poly.entity_id
_entity_poly.type
_entity_poly.pdbx_seq_one_letter_code
_entity_poly.pdbx_strand_id
1 'polypeptide(L)'
;MALAAGSYTGIAFRDYNANGAQDVNEPGIEGIVVTLYDSTGAAQGTGATGSNGDYSIAASGVGPYRVEFTLPTNGSLDFLEPGAVGGTTVQFVPDGGATINVGFNNPGQYAPSEPQDLVTAVNSGSVIYDNTAFTLVSFPETAGSDSTTSNVDYGSPLPTSLAREDETGAIWGLAYDRDHSQILAGALVKRFARLAANATSILTINADGSGAPSVWATVDAARTDPHGSPDWAQDFDVFPYVGKDGLGDVDIAEDGSAVYTIDLKTREFVVIPVNADGSAGTVAKMALPTALAGCPTADDARPFGLGVNDGKVYVGYVCSAESTVSGLPISFWTDPKPGDKTKLLGYIYEWDGATNFSAVSGLDGFALDYERACLNNGGMGNCTTFGNAAWNPWTPVYPFDSTINGAPFGYPQPVISDIEFDNGNIVIGVMDRFGHMDAG
;
A
#
# COMPACT_ATOMS: atom_id res chain seq x y z
N MET A 1 6.05 56.94 -23.51
CA MET A 1 5.76 55.83 -24.43
C MET A 1 5.44 54.66 -23.53
N ALA A 2 4.21 54.14 -23.50
CA ALA A 2 3.93 52.93 -22.74
C ALA A 2 4.69 51.78 -23.41
N LEU A 3 5.47 51.00 -22.65
CA LEU A 3 6.11 49.80 -23.19
C LEU A 3 5.02 48.82 -23.67
N ALA A 4 5.33 48.07 -24.72
CA ALA A 4 4.49 46.98 -25.18
C ALA A 4 4.28 45.96 -24.04
N ALA A 5 3.10 45.35 -23.95
CA ALA A 5 2.82 44.33 -22.96
C ALA A 5 3.79 43.15 -23.13
N GLY A 6 4.43 42.74 -22.03
CA GLY A 6 5.22 41.51 -21.97
C GLY A 6 4.31 40.31 -21.67
N SER A 7 4.66 39.16 -22.22
CA SER A 7 4.01 37.88 -21.91
C SER A 7 4.89 37.09 -20.96
N TYR A 8 4.34 36.73 -19.80
CA TYR A 8 5.01 35.92 -18.78
C TYR A 8 4.34 34.55 -18.77
N THR A 9 5.09 33.53 -19.16
CA THR A 9 4.58 32.17 -19.38
C THR A 9 5.40 31.18 -18.60
N GLY A 10 4.94 29.94 -18.49
CA GLY A 10 5.75 28.88 -17.92
C GLY A 10 4.93 27.68 -17.54
N ILE A 11 5.55 26.77 -16.80
CA ILE A 11 4.97 25.51 -16.34
C ILE A 11 5.22 25.34 -14.85
N ALA A 12 4.18 24.99 -14.09
CA ALA A 12 4.33 24.32 -12.79
C ALA A 12 4.29 22.82 -13.00
N PHE A 13 5.26 22.07 -12.47
CA PHE A 13 5.40 20.63 -12.73
C PHE A 13 5.78 19.85 -11.46
N ARG A 14 5.48 18.55 -11.47
CA ARG A 14 5.90 17.59 -10.43
C ARG A 14 7.40 17.34 -10.57
N ASP A 15 8.19 17.84 -9.65
CA ASP A 15 9.65 17.70 -9.63
C ASP A 15 10.00 16.50 -8.73
N TYR A 16 9.87 15.29 -9.28
CA TYR A 16 9.98 14.03 -8.52
C TYR A 16 11.38 13.82 -7.96
N ASN A 17 12.40 14.26 -8.69
CA ASN A 17 13.81 14.13 -8.28
C ASN A 17 14.38 15.42 -7.66
N ALA A 18 13.54 16.44 -7.46
CA ALA A 18 13.88 17.73 -6.87
C ALA A 18 15.05 18.46 -7.57
N ASN A 19 15.26 18.21 -8.88
CA ASN A 19 16.38 18.77 -9.64
C ASN A 19 16.08 20.17 -10.21
N GLY A 20 14.80 20.57 -10.20
CA GLY A 20 14.34 21.88 -10.63
C GLY A 20 14.15 22.07 -12.14
N ALA A 21 14.20 21.00 -12.92
CA ALA A 21 13.98 20.98 -14.35
C ALA A 21 12.96 19.88 -14.70
N GLN A 22 11.97 20.23 -15.53
CA GLN A 22 10.94 19.27 -15.93
C GLN A 22 11.51 18.15 -16.79
N ASP A 23 11.55 16.95 -16.24
CA ASP A 23 11.93 15.72 -16.93
C ASP A 23 10.76 15.07 -17.70
N VAL A 24 11.06 14.07 -18.53
CA VAL A 24 10.06 13.46 -19.45
C VAL A 24 8.85 12.83 -18.72
N ASN A 25 9.04 12.37 -17.49
CA ASN A 25 8.02 11.71 -16.68
C ASN A 25 7.43 12.65 -15.62
N GLU A 26 7.72 13.94 -15.69
CA GLU A 26 7.29 14.95 -14.72
C GLU A 26 6.09 15.74 -15.26
N PRO A 27 4.86 15.37 -14.88
CA PRO A 27 3.66 16.00 -15.40
C PRO A 27 3.53 17.44 -14.89
N GLY A 28 2.80 18.25 -15.65
CA GLY A 28 2.37 19.57 -15.19
C GLY A 28 1.35 19.47 -14.06
N ILE A 29 1.30 20.48 -13.21
CA ILE A 29 0.37 20.57 -12.07
C ILE A 29 -0.69 21.61 -12.39
N GLU A 30 -1.95 21.19 -12.39
CA GLU A 30 -3.10 22.06 -12.56
C GLU A 30 -3.43 22.84 -11.28
N GLY A 31 -3.92 24.08 -11.44
CA GLY A 31 -4.54 24.84 -10.35
C GLY A 31 -3.58 25.62 -9.45
N ILE A 32 -2.28 25.65 -9.74
CA ILE A 32 -1.32 26.53 -9.06
C ILE A 32 -1.65 27.97 -9.41
N VAL A 33 -1.91 28.78 -8.38
CA VAL A 33 -2.20 30.22 -8.57
C VAL A 33 -0.90 30.94 -8.84
N VAL A 34 -0.86 31.69 -9.95
CA VAL A 34 0.29 32.50 -10.35
C VAL A 34 -0.10 33.98 -10.32
N THR A 35 0.63 34.79 -9.57
CA THR A 35 0.40 36.24 -9.49
C THR A 35 1.65 37.01 -9.85
N LEU A 36 1.53 37.95 -10.79
CA LEU A 36 2.61 38.83 -11.20
C LEU A 36 2.47 40.20 -10.54
N TYR A 37 3.51 40.67 -9.87
CA TYR A 37 3.58 41.98 -9.24
C TYR A 37 4.64 42.86 -9.91
N ASP A 38 4.38 44.16 -10.00
CA ASP A 38 5.37 45.14 -10.43
C ASP A 38 6.36 45.53 -9.32
N SER A 39 7.29 46.42 -9.64
CA SER A 39 8.31 46.94 -8.72
C SER A 39 7.75 47.74 -7.53
N THR A 40 6.49 48.16 -7.57
CA THR A 40 5.79 48.83 -6.46
C THR A 40 5.03 47.85 -5.57
N GLY A 41 4.97 46.57 -5.96
CA GLY A 41 4.20 45.53 -5.28
C GLY A 41 2.73 45.48 -5.70
N ALA A 42 2.34 46.16 -6.77
CA ALA A 42 0.96 46.10 -7.29
C ALA A 42 0.79 44.86 -8.18
N ALA A 43 -0.30 44.12 -8.00
CA ALA A 43 -0.63 42.98 -8.85
C ALA A 43 -0.99 43.46 -10.27
N GLN A 44 -0.27 42.94 -11.26
CA GLN A 44 -0.44 43.26 -12.67
C GLN A 44 -1.25 42.20 -13.42
N GLY A 45 -1.32 40.99 -12.87
CA GLY A 45 -2.17 39.92 -13.37
C GLY A 45 -2.12 38.70 -12.47
N THR A 46 -3.15 37.87 -12.57
CA THR A 46 -3.24 36.59 -11.87
C THR A 46 -3.84 35.55 -12.80
N GLY A 47 -3.45 34.30 -12.63
CA GLY A 47 -3.97 33.15 -13.36
C GLY A 47 -3.79 31.88 -12.54
N ALA A 48 -4.25 30.76 -13.08
CA ALA A 48 -3.95 29.43 -12.57
C ALA A 48 -3.36 28.58 -13.68
N THR A 49 -2.50 27.63 -13.31
CA THR A 49 -1.95 26.67 -14.27
C THR A 49 -3.04 25.73 -14.80
N GLY A 50 -2.96 25.40 -16.09
CA GLY A 50 -3.86 24.45 -16.75
C GLY A 50 -3.48 23.00 -16.49
N SER A 51 -4.19 22.07 -17.14
CA SER A 51 -3.99 20.62 -16.97
C SER A 51 -2.58 20.12 -17.33
N ASN A 52 -1.84 20.86 -18.17
CA ASN A 52 -0.45 20.56 -18.51
C ASN A 52 0.55 21.39 -17.68
N GLY A 53 0.08 22.04 -16.62
CA GLY A 53 0.88 22.94 -15.78
C GLY A 53 1.15 24.31 -16.38
N ASP A 54 0.71 24.57 -17.62
CA ASP A 54 1.02 25.78 -18.36
C ASP A 54 0.23 27.00 -17.85
N TYR A 55 0.84 28.17 -17.89
CA TYR A 55 0.16 29.44 -17.61
C TYR A 55 0.67 30.58 -18.51
N SER A 56 -0.12 31.64 -18.62
CA SER A 56 0.25 32.87 -19.32
C SER A 56 -0.39 34.09 -18.66
N ILE A 57 0.42 35.07 -18.30
CA ILE A 57 -0.01 36.37 -17.76
C ILE A 57 0.57 37.47 -18.64
N ALA A 58 -0.29 38.33 -19.18
CA ALA A 58 0.13 39.54 -19.87
C ALA A 58 0.23 40.69 -18.88
N ALA A 59 1.32 41.47 -18.93
CA ALA A 59 1.47 42.66 -18.12
C ALA A 59 2.09 43.82 -18.91
N SER A 60 1.65 45.03 -18.60
CA SER A 60 2.17 46.27 -19.17
C SER A 60 2.87 47.09 -18.10
N GLY A 61 4.01 47.70 -18.40
CA GLY A 61 4.72 48.54 -17.44
C GLY A 61 6.24 48.43 -17.55
N VAL A 62 6.91 48.96 -16.53
CA VAL A 62 8.35 48.84 -16.31
C VAL A 62 8.51 48.06 -15.00
N GLY A 63 9.16 46.91 -15.07
CA GLY A 63 9.51 46.09 -13.94
C GLY A 63 10.85 46.51 -13.32
N PRO A 64 11.64 45.59 -12.72
CA PRO A 64 11.47 44.14 -12.76
C PRO A 64 10.16 43.67 -12.12
N TYR A 65 9.69 42.50 -12.53
CA TYR A 65 8.48 41.89 -12.01
C TYR A 65 8.81 40.78 -11.01
N ARG A 66 7.93 40.60 -10.02
CA ARG A 66 7.94 39.48 -9.07
C ARG A 66 6.80 38.55 -9.40
N VAL A 67 7.09 37.29 -9.68
CA VAL A 67 6.12 36.22 -9.90
C VAL A 67 5.99 35.45 -8.59
N GLU A 68 4.77 35.23 -8.12
CA GLU A 68 4.47 34.38 -6.96
C GLU A 68 3.60 33.20 -7.38
N PHE A 69 3.99 32.01 -6.96
CA PHE A 69 3.26 30.76 -7.12
C PHE A 69 2.68 30.35 -5.76
N THR A 70 1.41 29.97 -5.73
CA THR A 70 0.70 29.63 -4.48
C THR A 70 -0.16 28.40 -4.71
N LEU A 71 -0.03 27.41 -3.81
CA LEU A 71 -0.90 26.24 -3.78
C LEU A 71 -2.36 26.69 -3.52
N PRO A 72 -3.35 26.00 -4.10
CA PRO A 72 -4.75 26.33 -3.88
C PRO A 72 -5.14 26.12 -2.41
N THR A 73 -5.96 27.04 -1.87
CA THR A 73 -6.36 27.02 -0.44
C THR A 73 -7.45 26.00 -0.10
N ASN A 74 -7.89 25.19 -1.07
CA ASN A 74 -8.90 24.15 -0.90
C ASN A 74 -8.30 22.82 -0.39
N GLY A 75 -6.99 22.77 -0.14
CA GLY A 75 -6.28 21.61 0.38
C GLY A 75 -5.93 20.55 -0.67
N SER A 76 -6.30 20.73 -1.94
CA SER A 76 -6.17 19.66 -2.94
C SER A 76 -4.74 19.34 -3.34
N LEU A 77 -3.76 20.16 -2.93
CA LEU A 77 -2.34 20.01 -3.24
C LEU A 77 -1.46 20.21 -1.99
N ASP A 78 -2.02 20.07 -0.78
CA ASP A 78 -1.28 20.32 0.47
C ASP A 78 -0.14 19.31 0.73
N PHE A 79 -0.11 18.21 -0.02
CA PHE A 79 0.98 17.23 -0.04
C PHE A 79 2.20 17.69 -0.87
N LEU A 80 2.11 18.82 -1.59
CA LEU A 80 3.20 19.38 -2.37
C LEU A 80 3.97 20.43 -1.59
N GLU A 81 5.28 20.45 -1.80
CA GLU A 81 6.20 21.46 -1.33
C GLU A 81 6.99 22.06 -2.51
N PRO A 82 7.44 23.32 -2.42
CA PRO A 82 8.33 23.88 -3.43
C PRO A 82 9.66 23.12 -3.54
N GLY A 83 10.09 22.80 -4.76
CA GLY A 83 11.34 22.08 -5.00
C GLY A 83 12.57 22.86 -4.51
N ALA A 84 13.52 22.15 -3.89
CA ALA A 84 14.72 22.75 -3.29
C ALA A 84 15.63 23.50 -4.29
N VAL A 85 15.60 23.09 -5.57
CA VAL A 85 16.43 23.66 -6.66
C VAL A 85 15.57 24.32 -7.77
N GLY A 86 14.28 23.96 -7.89
CA GLY A 86 13.35 24.36 -8.97
C GLY A 86 12.84 25.79 -8.99
N GLY A 87 13.58 26.71 -8.37
CA GLY A 87 13.17 28.09 -8.19
C GLY A 87 12.23 28.24 -6.99
N THR A 88 12.48 29.26 -6.18
CA THR A 88 11.57 29.63 -5.10
C THR A 88 10.18 29.92 -5.67
N THR A 89 9.11 29.70 -4.90
CA THR A 89 7.75 30.13 -5.28
C THR A 89 7.62 31.64 -5.50
N VAL A 90 8.65 32.40 -5.17
CA VAL A 90 8.79 33.82 -5.51
C VAL A 90 9.99 33.99 -6.44
N GLN A 91 9.77 34.42 -7.69
CA GLN A 91 10.83 34.61 -8.68
C GLN A 91 10.83 36.03 -9.23
N PHE A 92 12.00 36.58 -9.55
CA PHE A 92 12.13 37.94 -10.12
C PHE A 92 12.58 37.87 -11.58
N VAL A 93 11.89 38.59 -12.46
CA VAL A 93 12.12 38.55 -13.91
C VAL A 93 12.20 39.94 -14.54
N PRO A 94 12.92 40.05 -15.68
CA PRO A 94 13.03 41.31 -16.40
C PRO A 94 11.73 41.71 -17.13
N ASP A 95 11.76 42.92 -17.68
CA ASP A 95 10.71 43.48 -18.51
C ASP A 95 10.69 42.85 -19.89
N GLY A 96 9.53 42.88 -20.55
CA GLY A 96 9.37 42.42 -21.93
C GLY A 96 8.98 40.95 -22.07
N GLY A 97 8.68 40.27 -20.96
CA GLY A 97 8.23 38.88 -20.92
C GLY A 97 9.35 37.89 -20.60
N ALA A 98 8.97 36.75 -20.03
CA ALA A 98 9.89 35.68 -19.63
C ALA A 98 9.15 34.33 -19.57
N THR A 99 9.91 33.25 -19.71
CA THR A 99 9.45 31.89 -19.37
C THR A 99 9.94 31.55 -17.97
N ILE A 100 9.03 31.21 -17.07
CA ILE A 100 9.29 31.01 -15.63
C ILE A 100 8.67 29.68 -15.22
N ASN A 101 9.48 28.68 -14.94
CA ASN A 101 9.00 27.39 -14.48
C ASN A 101 9.15 27.30 -12.95
N VAL A 102 8.35 26.44 -12.34
CA VAL A 102 8.45 26.08 -10.92
C VAL A 102 8.23 24.59 -10.73
N GLY A 103 9.15 23.95 -10.02
CA GLY A 103 9.00 22.55 -9.61
C GLY A 103 8.37 22.45 -8.22
N PHE A 104 7.44 21.53 -8.04
CA PHE A 104 6.91 21.14 -6.73
C PHE A 104 7.14 19.64 -6.51
N ASN A 105 7.61 19.27 -5.33
CA ASN A 105 7.86 17.88 -4.94
C ASN A 105 6.88 17.42 -3.87
N ASN A 106 6.52 16.15 -3.87
CA ASN A 106 5.93 15.50 -2.70
C ASN A 106 7.06 14.80 -1.94
N PRO A 107 7.45 15.23 -0.73
CA PRO A 107 8.54 14.61 0.03
C PRO A 107 8.33 13.11 0.31
N GLY A 108 7.09 12.65 0.44
CA GLY A 108 6.77 11.24 0.64
C GLY A 108 7.17 10.37 -0.56
N GLN A 109 7.15 10.93 -1.76
CA GLN A 109 7.46 10.24 -3.02
C GLN A 109 8.93 10.36 -3.42
N TYR A 110 9.74 11.12 -2.68
CA TYR A 110 11.15 11.26 -2.98
C TYR A 110 11.91 9.96 -2.66
N ALA A 111 12.60 9.42 -3.67
CA ALA A 111 13.56 8.35 -3.51
C ALA A 111 14.97 8.88 -3.85
N PRO A 112 15.96 8.76 -2.94
CA PRO A 112 17.33 9.15 -3.24
C PRO A 112 17.94 8.21 -4.31
N SER A 113 18.95 8.70 -5.02
CA SER A 113 19.67 7.93 -6.06
C SER A 113 20.61 6.83 -5.52
N GLU A 114 20.69 6.68 -4.20
CA GLU A 114 21.56 5.69 -3.55
C GLU A 114 20.80 4.38 -3.33
N PRO A 115 21.48 3.22 -3.40
CA PRO A 115 20.83 1.93 -3.21
C PRO A 115 20.09 1.87 -1.87
N GLN A 116 18.82 1.51 -1.91
CA GLN A 116 18.02 1.35 -0.70
C GLN A 116 18.05 -0.10 -0.20
N ASP A 117 17.95 -0.26 1.12
CA ASP A 117 17.62 -1.55 1.71
C ASP A 117 16.11 -1.75 1.61
N LEU A 118 15.71 -2.85 1.00
CA LEU A 118 14.34 -3.33 0.95
C LEU A 118 14.07 -4.16 2.20
N VAL A 119 12.87 -4.01 2.77
CA VAL A 119 12.42 -4.75 3.94
C VAL A 119 11.20 -5.57 3.58
N THR A 120 11.16 -6.82 4.04
CA THR A 120 9.98 -7.68 3.83
C THR A 120 9.70 -8.57 5.03
N ALA A 121 8.40 -8.81 5.27
CA ALA A 121 7.93 -9.74 6.27
C ALA A 121 8.04 -11.17 5.74
N VAL A 122 8.66 -12.06 6.51
CA VAL A 122 8.87 -13.46 6.13
C VAL A 122 8.40 -14.34 7.27
N ASN A 123 7.16 -14.79 7.22
CA ASN A 123 6.60 -15.59 8.31
C ASN A 123 6.88 -17.07 8.06
N SER A 124 7.97 -17.58 8.63
CA SER A 124 8.29 -19.01 8.59
C SER A 124 7.22 -19.78 9.37
N GLY A 125 6.46 -20.61 8.68
CA GLY A 125 5.55 -21.53 9.35
C GLY A 125 6.35 -22.59 10.10
N SER A 126 6.06 -22.81 11.38
CA SER A 126 6.71 -23.85 12.16
C SER A 126 5.73 -24.86 12.72
N VAL A 127 6.17 -26.13 12.74
CA VAL A 127 5.48 -27.21 13.45
C VAL A 127 5.85 -27.25 14.94
N ILE A 128 6.93 -26.55 15.35
CA ILE A 128 7.46 -26.47 16.72
C ILE A 128 8.12 -25.08 16.92
N TYR A 129 7.89 -24.40 18.05
CA TYR A 129 8.56 -23.11 18.39
C TYR A 129 10.01 -23.02 17.90
N ASP A 130 10.27 -22.15 16.92
CA ASP A 130 11.62 -21.80 16.50
C ASP A 130 11.87 -20.31 16.76
N ASN A 131 12.40 -20.01 17.95
CA ASN A 131 12.79 -18.65 18.34
C ASN A 131 14.00 -18.11 17.53
N THR A 132 14.47 -18.83 16.52
CA THR A 132 15.53 -18.39 15.61
C THR A 132 15.02 -18.07 14.21
N ALA A 133 13.77 -18.40 13.90
CA ALA A 133 13.16 -18.08 12.62
C ALA A 133 12.96 -16.57 12.48
N PHE A 134 13.44 -16.02 11.37
CA PHE A 134 13.25 -14.61 11.04
C PHE A 134 11.79 -14.35 10.65
N THR A 135 11.27 -13.20 11.04
CA THR A 135 9.93 -12.69 10.68
C THR A 135 9.99 -11.41 9.88
N LEU A 136 11.11 -10.68 9.97
CA LEU A 136 11.36 -9.47 9.21
C LEU A 136 12.84 -9.47 8.79
N VAL A 137 13.09 -9.20 7.51
CA VAL A 137 14.44 -9.14 6.97
C VAL A 137 14.64 -7.90 6.11
N SER A 138 15.88 -7.40 6.07
CA SER A 138 16.33 -6.39 5.12
C SER A 138 17.38 -6.93 4.16
N PHE A 139 17.42 -6.38 2.96
CA PHE A 139 18.43 -6.70 1.94
C PHE A 139 18.56 -5.53 0.96
N PRO A 140 19.75 -5.27 0.39
CA PRO A 140 19.91 -4.18 -0.57
C PRO A 140 19.14 -4.48 -1.86
N GLU A 141 18.69 -3.44 -2.57
CA GLU A 141 18.03 -3.57 -3.89
C GLU A 141 18.87 -4.33 -4.94
N THR A 142 20.18 -4.42 -4.73
CA THR A 142 21.13 -5.16 -5.58
C THR A 142 21.16 -6.66 -5.27
N ALA A 143 20.44 -7.12 -4.24
CA ALA A 143 20.36 -8.52 -3.87
C ALA A 143 19.52 -9.32 -4.87
N GLY A 144 19.88 -10.61 -5.00
CA GLY A 144 19.25 -11.53 -5.93
C GLY A 144 20.08 -11.78 -7.19
N SER A 145 19.55 -12.65 -8.05
CA SER A 145 20.24 -13.07 -9.28
C SER A 145 19.23 -13.45 -10.36
N ASP A 146 19.64 -13.36 -11.62
CA ASP A 146 18.93 -13.94 -12.76
C ASP A 146 19.31 -15.42 -13.00
N SER A 147 20.19 -15.98 -12.14
CA SER A 147 20.68 -17.35 -12.20
C SER A 147 19.57 -18.38 -11.98
N THR A 148 19.09 -18.98 -13.07
CA THR A 148 18.07 -20.04 -13.00
C THR A 148 18.54 -21.37 -12.40
N THR A 149 19.79 -21.46 -11.95
CA THR A 149 20.42 -22.72 -11.51
C THR A 149 21.11 -22.67 -10.14
N SER A 150 21.18 -21.51 -9.48
CA SER A 150 21.91 -21.36 -8.21
C SER A 150 21.06 -20.61 -7.16
N ASN A 151 20.58 -21.34 -6.15
CA ASN A 151 19.90 -20.74 -5.01
C ASN A 151 20.83 -19.85 -4.16
N VAL A 152 22.14 -20.10 -4.19
CA VAL A 152 23.12 -19.29 -3.46
C VAL A 152 23.19 -17.88 -4.05
N ASP A 153 23.07 -17.76 -5.37
CA ASP A 153 23.12 -16.47 -6.06
C ASP A 153 21.87 -15.63 -5.74
N TYR A 154 20.69 -16.27 -5.62
CA TYR A 154 19.46 -15.60 -5.19
C TYR A 154 19.54 -15.05 -3.76
N GLY A 155 20.27 -15.73 -2.88
CA GLY A 155 20.47 -15.30 -1.49
C GLY A 155 21.68 -14.40 -1.28
N SER A 156 22.24 -13.80 -2.34
CA SER A 156 23.44 -12.96 -2.25
C SER A 156 23.12 -11.47 -2.50
N PRO A 157 23.60 -10.54 -1.63
CA PRO A 157 24.09 -10.83 -0.28
C PRO A 157 22.98 -11.44 0.59
N LEU A 158 23.38 -12.13 1.66
CA LEU A 158 22.42 -12.73 2.59
C LEU A 158 21.57 -11.64 3.24
N PRO A 159 20.25 -11.87 3.39
CA PRO A 159 19.39 -10.93 4.07
C PRO A 159 19.78 -10.80 5.56
N THR A 160 19.60 -9.60 6.10
CA THR A 160 19.82 -9.28 7.50
C THR A 160 18.50 -9.45 8.26
N SER A 161 18.52 -10.23 9.35
CA SER A 161 17.36 -10.36 10.24
C SER A 161 17.14 -9.08 11.03
N LEU A 162 15.94 -8.51 10.93
CA LEU A 162 15.50 -7.37 11.75
C LEU A 162 14.61 -7.80 12.92
N ALA A 163 13.90 -8.91 12.80
CA ALA A 163 13.08 -9.46 13.86
C ALA A 163 12.90 -10.98 13.74
N ARG A 164 12.60 -11.62 14.86
CA ARG A 164 12.36 -13.06 14.97
C ARG A 164 10.94 -13.39 15.42
N GLU A 165 10.57 -14.66 15.24
CA GLU A 165 9.25 -15.17 15.58
C GLU A 165 8.88 -15.00 17.06
N ASP A 166 9.85 -15.04 17.98
CA ASP A 166 9.60 -14.82 19.41
C ASP A 166 9.44 -13.36 19.80
N GLU A 167 9.88 -12.45 18.93
CA GLU A 167 9.80 -11.01 19.15
C GLU A 167 8.52 -10.43 18.55
N THR A 168 8.12 -10.88 17.35
CA THR A 168 6.97 -10.29 16.63
C THR A 168 5.86 -11.28 16.32
N GLY A 169 6.16 -12.57 16.22
CA GLY A 169 5.23 -13.56 15.69
C GLY A 169 4.85 -13.23 14.24
N ALA A 170 3.66 -13.67 13.82
CA ALA A 170 3.18 -13.42 12.47
C ALA A 170 2.84 -11.94 12.25
N ILE A 171 3.49 -11.33 11.25
CA ILE A 171 3.29 -9.94 10.86
C ILE A 171 2.97 -9.78 9.37
N TRP A 172 2.21 -8.74 9.03
CA TRP A 172 1.94 -8.30 7.66
C TRP A 172 1.69 -6.80 7.65
N GLY A 173 1.86 -6.20 6.47
CA GLY A 173 1.74 -4.77 6.25
C GLY A 173 2.90 -4.06 6.88
N LEU A 174 3.68 -3.34 6.07
CA LEU A 174 4.89 -2.69 6.53
C LEU A 174 4.82 -1.23 6.15
N ALA A 175 4.80 -0.35 7.15
CA ALA A 175 4.99 1.07 6.96
C ALA A 175 6.36 1.50 7.48
N TYR A 176 6.98 2.46 6.81
CA TYR A 176 8.25 3.05 7.25
C TYR A 176 8.05 4.48 7.74
N ASP A 177 8.16 4.67 9.06
CA ASP A 177 8.23 5.98 9.68
C ASP A 177 9.63 6.55 9.52
N ARG A 178 9.76 7.42 8.51
CA ARG A 178 11.03 8.05 8.10
C ARG A 178 11.56 9.04 9.14
N ASP A 179 10.69 9.69 9.88
CA ASP A 179 11.07 10.73 10.84
C ASP A 179 11.68 10.13 12.11
N HIS A 180 11.26 8.91 12.46
CA HIS A 180 11.74 8.19 13.65
C HIS A 180 12.62 6.98 13.31
N SER A 181 12.84 6.67 12.03
CA SER A 181 13.61 5.52 11.53
C SER A 181 13.08 4.16 12.03
N GLN A 182 11.75 3.99 11.97
CA GLN A 182 11.06 2.79 12.47
C GLN A 182 10.22 2.12 11.39
N ILE A 183 10.19 0.80 11.43
CA ILE A 183 9.28 -0.04 10.66
C ILE A 183 8.11 -0.39 11.56
N LEU A 184 6.90 -0.17 11.06
CA LEU A 184 5.66 -0.54 11.70
C LEU A 184 5.06 -1.77 11.01
N ALA A 185 4.70 -2.77 11.79
CA ALA A 185 4.19 -4.03 11.25
C ALA A 185 2.92 -4.50 11.98
N GLY A 186 1.88 -4.84 11.23
CA GLY A 186 0.60 -5.31 11.78
C GLY A 186 0.66 -6.79 12.16
N ALA A 187 0.01 -7.17 13.26
CA ALA A 187 -0.16 -8.57 13.63
C ALA A 187 -1.10 -9.28 12.62
N LEU A 188 -0.63 -10.40 12.07
CA LEU A 188 -1.36 -11.19 11.07
C LEU A 188 -1.83 -12.53 11.66
N VAL A 189 -3.13 -12.80 11.58
CA VAL A 189 -3.67 -14.14 11.93
C VAL A 189 -3.48 -15.09 10.74
N LYS A 190 -2.64 -16.11 10.93
CA LYS A 190 -2.38 -17.19 9.96
C LYS A 190 -2.06 -18.49 10.69
N ARG A 191 -2.29 -19.64 10.05
CA ARG A 191 -1.87 -20.94 10.61
C ARG A 191 -0.34 -21.09 10.54
N PHE A 192 0.20 -22.03 11.31
CA PHE A 192 1.63 -22.36 11.43
C PHE A 192 2.50 -21.25 12.03
N ALA A 193 1.92 -20.17 12.54
CA ALA A 193 2.68 -19.11 13.19
C ALA A 193 1.92 -18.61 14.42
N ARG A 194 2.64 -18.22 15.46
CA ARG A 194 2.07 -17.60 16.65
C ARG A 194 1.83 -16.10 16.45
N LEU A 195 1.08 -15.52 17.38
CA LEU A 195 1.13 -14.09 17.68
C LEU A 195 2.07 -13.85 18.87
N ALA A 196 2.96 -12.85 18.78
CA ALA A 196 3.77 -12.44 19.94
C ALA A 196 3.05 -11.40 20.83
N ALA A 197 1.99 -10.77 20.32
CA ALA A 197 1.21 -9.76 20.99
C ALA A 197 -0.29 -9.96 20.74
N ASN A 198 -1.12 -8.94 21.02
CA ASN A 198 -2.53 -8.96 20.69
C ASN A 198 -2.71 -9.12 19.15
N ALA A 199 -3.76 -9.82 18.71
CA ALA A 199 -4.05 -10.00 17.29
C ALA A 199 -4.23 -8.68 16.52
N THR A 200 -4.51 -7.59 17.23
CA THR A 200 -4.66 -6.25 16.65
C THR A 200 -3.56 -5.28 17.06
N SER A 201 -2.38 -5.80 17.41
CA SER A 201 -1.20 -4.99 17.67
C SER A 201 -0.52 -4.55 16.39
N ILE A 202 -0.05 -3.31 16.36
CA ILE A 202 0.99 -2.83 15.46
C ILE A 202 2.28 -2.81 16.26
N LEU A 203 3.33 -3.42 15.74
CA LEU A 203 4.66 -3.51 16.33
C LEU A 203 5.58 -2.47 15.70
N THR A 204 6.50 -1.90 16.48
CA THR A 204 7.60 -1.09 15.98
C THR A 204 8.91 -1.88 16.05
N ILE A 205 9.70 -1.77 14.98
CA ILE A 205 11.02 -2.38 14.80
C ILE A 205 11.97 -1.28 14.29
N ASN A 206 13.13 -1.10 14.89
CA ASN A 206 14.09 -0.12 14.38
C ASN A 206 14.64 -0.57 13.02
N ALA A 207 14.70 0.34 12.05
CA ALA A 207 15.12 0.02 10.68
C ALA A 207 16.58 -0.46 10.59
N ASP A 208 17.43 -0.07 11.55
CA ASP A 208 18.81 -0.52 11.67
C ASP A 208 18.96 -1.89 12.38
N GLY A 209 17.85 -2.51 12.79
CA GLY A 209 17.82 -3.77 13.54
C GLY A 209 18.29 -3.65 15.00
N SER A 210 18.44 -2.43 15.52
CA SER A 210 18.83 -2.22 16.92
C SER A 210 17.63 -2.38 17.87
N GLY A 211 17.89 -2.75 19.11
CA GLY A 211 16.83 -2.92 20.11
C GLY A 211 15.91 -4.11 19.84
N ALA A 212 14.95 -4.34 20.73
CA ALA A 212 13.94 -5.39 20.57
C ALA A 212 12.66 -4.76 20.01
N PRO A 213 11.93 -5.46 19.11
CA PRO A 213 10.59 -5.07 18.72
C PRO A 213 9.67 -4.83 19.92
N SER A 214 8.73 -3.90 19.79
CA SER A 214 7.76 -3.59 20.85
C SER A 214 6.40 -3.21 20.29
N VAL A 215 5.35 -3.29 21.10
CA VAL A 215 3.99 -2.89 20.70
C VAL A 215 3.92 -1.37 20.59
N TRP A 216 3.67 -0.88 19.38
CA TRP A 216 3.46 0.55 19.10
C TRP A 216 2.02 0.98 19.41
N ALA A 217 1.05 0.21 18.93
CA ALA A 217 -0.38 0.41 19.20
C ALA A 217 -1.12 -0.92 19.33
N THR A 218 -2.29 -0.90 19.97
CA THR A 218 -3.23 -2.03 19.95
C THR A 218 -4.62 -1.48 19.64
N VAL A 219 -5.18 -1.90 18.51
CA VAL A 219 -6.45 -1.36 17.98
C VAL A 219 -7.65 -1.80 18.81
N ASP A 220 -7.64 -3.05 19.28
CA ASP A 220 -8.68 -3.62 20.15
C ASP A 220 -8.03 -4.47 21.26
N ALA A 221 -7.83 -3.86 22.42
CA ALA A 221 -7.20 -4.53 23.56
C ALA A 221 -8.01 -5.73 24.11
N ALA A 222 -9.30 -5.83 23.77
CA ALA A 222 -10.13 -6.97 24.16
C ALA A 222 -10.04 -8.15 23.17
N ARG A 223 -9.38 -7.96 22.01
CA ARG A 223 -9.22 -9.03 21.02
C ARG A 223 -8.36 -10.15 21.59
N THR A 224 -8.83 -11.39 21.44
CA THR A 224 -8.09 -12.58 21.83
C THR A 224 -7.47 -13.26 20.63
N ASP A 225 -6.40 -14.00 20.87
CA ASP A 225 -5.81 -14.90 19.89
C ASP A 225 -6.84 -15.98 19.48
N PRO A 226 -7.20 -16.12 18.18
CA PRO A 226 -8.13 -17.14 17.72
C PRO A 226 -7.49 -18.54 17.57
N HIS A 227 -6.17 -18.69 17.76
CA HIS A 227 -5.50 -20.00 17.68
C HIS A 227 -6.01 -20.94 18.78
N GLY A 228 -6.44 -22.14 18.39
CA GLY A 228 -7.03 -23.14 19.30
C GLY A 228 -6.01 -24.12 19.88
N SER A 229 -4.81 -24.16 19.30
CA SER A 229 -3.79 -25.18 19.62
C SER A 229 -2.38 -24.57 19.65
N PRO A 230 -1.53 -24.95 20.62
CA PRO A 230 -0.10 -24.64 20.58
C PRO A 230 0.69 -25.53 19.60
N ASP A 231 0.07 -26.61 19.09
CA ASP A 231 0.54 -27.34 17.90
C ASP A 231 -0.07 -26.68 16.67
N TRP A 232 0.64 -25.72 16.09
CA TRP A 232 0.17 -24.90 14.99
C TRP A 232 0.03 -25.69 13.67
N ALA A 233 0.69 -26.85 13.58
CA ALA A 233 0.46 -27.78 12.49
C ALA A 233 -0.91 -28.46 12.58
N GLN A 234 -1.52 -28.48 13.76
CA GLN A 234 -2.86 -29.04 14.00
C GLN A 234 -3.90 -27.97 14.35
N ASP A 235 -3.56 -26.69 14.25
CA ASP A 235 -4.50 -25.60 14.52
C ASP A 235 -5.47 -25.39 13.37
N PHE A 236 -6.45 -26.29 13.24
CA PHE A 236 -7.52 -26.15 12.26
C PHE A 236 -8.61 -25.16 12.71
N ASP A 237 -8.62 -24.77 13.98
CA ASP A 237 -9.61 -23.85 14.53
C ASP A 237 -9.39 -22.40 14.05
N VAL A 238 -8.17 -22.06 13.63
CA VAL A 238 -7.83 -20.72 13.12
C VAL A 238 -8.30 -20.44 11.68
N PHE A 239 -8.63 -21.47 10.88
CA PHE A 239 -9.00 -21.33 9.45
C PHE A 239 -10.09 -20.29 9.16
N PRO A 240 -11.21 -20.22 9.92
CA PRO A 240 -12.26 -19.25 9.66
C PRO A 240 -11.78 -17.79 9.82
N TYR A 241 -10.69 -17.57 10.55
CA TYR A 241 -10.19 -16.25 10.96
C TYR A 241 -9.07 -15.71 10.06
N VAL A 242 -8.34 -16.57 9.33
CA VAL A 242 -7.26 -16.12 8.43
C VAL A 242 -7.83 -15.12 7.40
N GLY A 243 -7.25 -13.92 7.30
CA GLY A 243 -7.76 -12.85 6.44
C GLY A 243 -9.12 -12.24 6.85
N LYS A 244 -9.62 -12.57 8.05
CA LYS A 244 -10.87 -12.03 8.65
C LYS A 244 -10.73 -11.61 10.11
N ASP A 245 -9.59 -11.86 10.75
CA ASP A 245 -9.25 -11.38 12.08
C ASP A 245 -7.77 -10.96 12.07
N GLY A 246 -7.39 -10.17 13.05
CA GLY A 246 -6.14 -9.43 13.05
C GLY A 246 -6.17 -8.15 12.22
N LEU A 247 -5.00 -7.70 11.77
CA LEU A 247 -4.84 -6.51 10.95
C LEU A 247 -4.59 -6.85 9.49
N GLY A 248 -5.11 -6.00 8.61
CA GLY A 248 -4.76 -6.00 7.19
C GLY A 248 -3.39 -5.37 6.98
N ASP A 249 -3.27 -4.67 5.88
CA ASP A 249 -2.08 -3.89 5.58
C ASP A 249 -1.87 -2.74 6.58
N VAL A 250 -0.65 -2.22 6.63
CA VAL A 250 -0.25 -1.10 7.49
C VAL A 250 0.50 -0.10 6.64
N ASP A 251 -0.02 1.13 6.63
CA ASP A 251 0.51 2.23 5.85
C ASP A 251 0.71 3.46 6.72
N ILE A 252 1.51 4.42 6.25
CA ILE A 252 1.71 5.71 6.92
C ILE A 252 1.46 6.85 5.94
N ALA A 253 0.88 7.94 6.44
CA ALA A 253 0.71 9.16 5.68
C ALA A 253 2.05 9.65 5.11
N GLU A 254 2.03 10.26 3.91
CA GLU A 254 3.23 10.77 3.24
C GLU A 254 4.00 11.80 4.08
N ASP A 255 3.30 12.50 4.99
CA ASP A 255 3.85 13.48 5.95
C ASP A 255 4.17 12.89 7.34
N GLY A 256 4.04 11.57 7.50
CA GLY A 256 4.30 10.87 8.77
C GLY A 256 3.25 11.09 9.86
N SER A 257 2.17 11.84 9.61
CA SER A 257 1.26 12.30 10.66
C SER A 257 0.29 11.25 11.21
N ALA A 258 0.03 10.18 10.46
CA ALA A 258 -0.89 9.12 10.85
C ALA A 258 -0.54 7.78 10.22
N VAL A 259 -0.79 6.71 10.96
CA VAL A 259 -0.70 5.31 10.53
C VAL A 259 -2.10 4.78 10.26
N TYR A 260 -2.22 4.00 9.20
CA TYR A 260 -3.47 3.43 8.69
C TYR A 260 -3.41 1.91 8.74
N THR A 261 -4.51 1.27 9.09
CA THR A 261 -4.67 -0.19 8.96
C THR A 261 -6.15 -0.57 8.85
N ILE A 262 -6.43 -1.85 8.62
CA ILE A 262 -7.79 -2.42 8.62
C ILE A 262 -7.95 -3.39 9.80
N ASP A 263 -8.97 -3.18 10.66
CA ASP A 263 -9.42 -4.24 11.58
C ASP A 263 -10.26 -5.24 10.78
N LEU A 264 -9.65 -6.38 10.43
CA LEU A 264 -10.25 -7.34 9.49
C LEU A 264 -11.55 -7.97 10.00
N LYS A 265 -11.74 -8.01 11.33
CA LYS A 265 -12.95 -8.59 11.95
C LYS A 265 -14.11 -7.65 11.89
N THR A 266 -13.88 -6.38 12.24
CA THR A 266 -14.94 -5.37 12.23
C THR A 266 -15.14 -4.75 10.84
N ARG A 267 -14.18 -4.94 9.92
CA ARG A 267 -14.14 -4.33 8.58
C ARG A 267 -14.15 -2.80 8.68
N GLU A 268 -13.37 -2.29 9.62
CA GLU A 268 -13.23 -0.86 9.88
C GLU A 268 -11.83 -0.39 9.46
N PHE A 269 -11.79 0.77 8.80
CA PHE A 269 -10.55 1.49 8.55
C PHE A 269 -10.12 2.18 9.83
N VAL A 270 -8.84 2.06 10.16
CA VAL A 270 -8.25 2.52 11.40
C VAL A 270 -7.27 3.64 11.09
N VAL A 271 -7.39 4.76 11.82
CA VAL A 271 -6.46 5.88 11.77
C VAL A 271 -5.85 6.07 13.15
N ILE A 272 -4.52 6.11 13.21
CA ILE A 272 -3.77 6.31 14.45
C ILE A 272 -2.81 7.47 14.24
N PRO A 273 -3.06 8.65 14.83
CA PRO A 273 -2.12 9.77 14.74
C PRO A 273 -0.74 9.38 15.27
N VAL A 274 0.32 9.90 14.67
CA VAL A 274 1.69 9.77 15.17
C VAL A 274 2.03 11.04 15.95
N ASN A 275 2.39 10.88 17.23
CA ASN A 275 2.83 12.01 18.04
C ASN A 275 4.23 12.45 17.62
N ALA A 276 4.64 13.67 18.00
CA ALA A 276 5.95 14.22 17.65
C ALA A 276 7.16 13.44 18.21
N ASP A 277 6.94 12.48 19.12
CA ASP A 277 7.96 11.58 19.66
C ASP A 277 7.93 10.18 19.01
N GLY A 278 7.11 10.00 17.96
CA GLY A 278 6.91 8.74 17.26
C GLY A 278 5.92 7.79 17.94
N SER A 279 5.36 8.15 19.10
CA SER A 279 4.39 7.29 19.79
C SER A 279 3.00 7.34 19.14
N ALA A 280 2.23 6.27 19.30
CA ALA A 280 0.86 6.20 18.83
C ALA A 280 -0.09 7.15 19.60
N GLY A 281 -0.92 7.86 18.85
CA GLY A 281 -2.04 8.66 19.34
C GLY A 281 -3.27 7.82 19.66
N THR A 282 -4.43 8.49 19.75
CA THR A 282 -5.71 7.80 20.02
C THR A 282 -6.20 7.11 18.75
N VAL A 283 -6.45 5.80 18.84
CA VAL A 283 -7.02 4.99 17.77
C VAL A 283 -8.44 5.48 17.41
N ALA A 284 -8.64 5.81 16.14
CA ALA A 284 -9.95 6.10 15.56
C ALA A 284 -10.33 5.02 14.55
N LYS A 285 -11.62 4.69 14.48
CA LYS A 285 -12.17 3.70 13.56
C LYS A 285 -13.29 4.30 12.71
N MET A 286 -13.32 3.93 11.45
CA MET A 286 -14.32 4.37 10.47
C MET A 286 -14.90 3.16 9.73
N ALA A 287 -16.22 3.18 9.53
CA ALA A 287 -16.90 2.13 8.80
C ALA A 287 -16.52 2.17 7.31
N LEU A 288 -16.17 1.02 6.76
CA LEU A 288 -15.91 0.86 5.34
C LEU A 288 -17.18 0.47 4.56
N PRO A 289 -17.27 0.83 3.27
CA PRO A 289 -18.30 0.30 2.38
C PRO A 289 -18.27 -1.23 2.32
N THR A 290 -19.39 -1.87 2.67
CA THR A 290 -19.54 -3.33 2.59
C THR A 290 -20.54 -3.78 1.52
N ALA A 291 -21.44 -2.88 1.08
CA ALA A 291 -22.34 -3.12 -0.03
C ALA A 291 -21.65 -2.81 -1.37
N LEU A 292 -20.86 -3.78 -1.87
CA LEU A 292 -20.09 -3.63 -3.10
C LEU A 292 -20.90 -4.08 -4.33
N ALA A 293 -20.81 -3.34 -5.43
CA ALA A 293 -21.56 -3.63 -6.66
C ALA A 293 -21.17 -5.00 -7.24
N GLY A 294 -22.16 -5.85 -7.52
CA GLY A 294 -21.92 -7.21 -8.05
C GLY A 294 -21.55 -8.26 -6.99
N CYS A 295 -21.27 -7.85 -5.76
CA CYS A 295 -20.97 -8.74 -4.66
C CYS A 295 -22.26 -9.36 -4.08
N PRO A 296 -22.32 -10.68 -3.80
CA PRO A 296 -23.57 -11.34 -3.39
C PRO A 296 -24.13 -10.82 -2.06
N THR A 297 -23.27 -10.61 -1.07
CA THR A 297 -23.66 -10.14 0.26
C THR A 297 -22.62 -9.17 0.83
N ALA A 298 -23.03 -8.34 1.80
CA ALA A 298 -22.10 -7.45 2.50
C ALA A 298 -21.03 -8.19 3.31
N ASP A 299 -21.29 -9.45 3.68
CA ASP A 299 -20.33 -10.31 4.37
C ASP A 299 -19.24 -10.86 3.47
N ASP A 300 -19.42 -10.77 2.14
CA ASP A 300 -18.38 -11.16 1.19
C ASP A 300 -17.35 -10.06 0.94
N ALA A 301 -17.60 -8.82 1.38
CA ALA A 301 -16.66 -7.71 1.25
C ALA A 301 -15.48 -7.86 2.23
N ARG A 302 -14.27 -8.04 1.70
CA ARG A 302 -13.03 -8.26 2.46
C ARG A 302 -12.01 -7.15 2.15
N PRO A 303 -12.02 -6.04 2.91
CA PRO A 303 -10.93 -5.06 2.85
C PRO A 303 -9.65 -5.64 3.45
N PHE A 304 -8.49 -5.32 2.88
CA PHE A 304 -7.20 -5.76 3.42
C PHE A 304 -6.07 -4.78 3.08
N GLY A 305 -5.71 -4.66 1.80
CA GLY A 305 -4.60 -3.84 1.31
C GLY A 305 -4.85 -2.35 1.45
N LEU A 306 -3.79 -1.60 1.70
CA LEU A 306 -3.78 -0.14 1.74
C LEU A 306 -2.78 0.41 0.72
N GLY A 307 -2.85 1.71 0.48
CA GLY A 307 -1.84 2.47 -0.25
C GLY A 307 -2.04 3.96 0.01
N VAL A 308 -0.96 4.74 0.06
CA VAL A 308 -1.05 6.20 0.23
C VAL A 308 -0.42 6.90 -0.97
N ASN A 309 -1.12 7.87 -1.53
CA ASN A 309 -0.58 8.69 -2.62
C ASN A 309 -1.28 10.05 -2.69
N ASP A 310 -0.48 11.12 -2.74
CA ASP A 310 -0.94 12.50 -2.89
C ASP A 310 -2.01 12.87 -1.85
N GLY A 311 -1.71 12.60 -0.57
CA GLY A 311 -2.58 12.92 0.58
C GLY A 311 -3.87 12.10 0.68
N LYS A 312 -4.07 11.09 -0.17
CA LYS A 312 -5.21 10.16 -0.11
C LYS A 312 -4.77 8.78 0.36
N VAL A 313 -5.71 8.04 0.95
CA VAL A 313 -5.53 6.63 1.29
C VAL A 313 -6.44 5.79 0.41
N TYR A 314 -5.91 4.70 -0.12
CA TYR A 314 -6.62 3.74 -0.96
C TYR A 314 -6.81 2.44 -0.19
N VAL A 315 -7.97 1.81 -0.36
CA VAL A 315 -8.34 0.58 0.33
C VAL A 315 -8.72 -0.47 -0.71
N GLY A 316 -8.02 -1.60 -0.67
CA GLY A 316 -8.25 -2.75 -1.53
C GLY A 316 -9.26 -3.72 -0.94
N TYR A 317 -10.24 -4.15 -1.75
CA TYR A 317 -11.25 -5.13 -1.38
C TYR A 317 -11.25 -6.31 -2.32
N VAL A 318 -11.57 -7.48 -1.76
CA VAL A 318 -12.08 -8.60 -2.54
C VAL A 318 -13.54 -8.86 -2.17
N CYS A 319 -14.41 -9.01 -3.16
CA CYS A 319 -15.65 -9.75 -2.98
C CYS A 319 -15.31 -11.25 -2.99
N SER A 320 -15.31 -11.84 -1.80
CA SER A 320 -14.82 -13.19 -1.57
C SER A 320 -15.72 -14.30 -2.11
N ALA A 321 -16.97 -13.97 -2.43
CA ALA A 321 -18.00 -14.92 -2.89
C ALA A 321 -18.21 -16.12 -1.93
N GLU A 322 -17.80 -16.00 -0.67
CA GLU A 322 -17.88 -17.09 0.32
C GLU A 322 -19.31 -17.53 0.56
N SER A 323 -20.26 -16.61 0.55
CA SER A 323 -21.69 -16.89 0.70
C SER A 323 -22.26 -17.84 -0.37
N THR A 324 -21.56 -18.00 -1.49
CA THR A 324 -21.95 -18.89 -2.59
C THR A 324 -21.42 -20.32 -2.41
N VAL A 325 -20.50 -20.53 -1.46
CA VAL A 325 -19.86 -21.82 -1.22
C VAL A 325 -20.77 -22.74 -0.43
N SER A 326 -20.97 -23.95 -0.94
CA SER A 326 -21.66 -25.04 -0.27
C SER A 326 -21.05 -26.40 -0.67
N GLY A 327 -21.29 -27.44 0.12
CA GLY A 327 -20.81 -28.80 -0.19
C GLY A 327 -19.36 -29.08 0.19
N LEU A 328 -18.82 -28.40 1.20
CA LEU A 328 -17.52 -28.74 1.82
C LEU A 328 -17.68 -29.85 2.89
N PRO A 329 -16.63 -30.66 3.16
CA PRO A 329 -15.34 -30.69 2.47
C PRO A 329 -15.43 -31.40 1.11
N ILE A 330 -14.47 -31.13 0.22
CA ILE A 330 -14.32 -31.84 -1.05
C ILE A 330 -13.53 -33.14 -0.85
N SER A 331 -13.95 -34.21 -1.53
CA SER A 331 -13.45 -35.58 -1.29
C SER A 331 -12.32 -35.98 -2.24
N PHE A 332 -12.25 -35.39 -3.43
CA PHE A 332 -11.22 -35.71 -4.41
C PHE A 332 -10.72 -34.48 -5.17
N TRP A 333 -9.51 -34.60 -5.73
CA TRP A 333 -8.88 -33.59 -6.58
C TRP A 333 -9.74 -33.18 -7.80
N THR A 334 -10.56 -34.11 -8.31
CA THR A 334 -11.44 -33.88 -9.47
C THR A 334 -12.76 -33.21 -9.12
N ASP A 335 -13.06 -33.06 -7.82
CA ASP A 335 -14.30 -32.40 -7.41
C ASP A 335 -14.23 -30.92 -7.81
N PRO A 336 -15.24 -30.40 -8.52
CA PRO A 336 -15.30 -28.98 -8.83
C PRO A 336 -15.20 -28.17 -7.55
N LYS A 337 -14.26 -27.22 -7.51
CA LYS A 337 -14.11 -26.30 -6.38
C LYS A 337 -15.43 -25.51 -6.22
N PRO A 338 -16.07 -25.54 -5.03
CA PRO A 338 -17.41 -24.99 -4.84
C PRO A 338 -17.46 -23.46 -4.88
N GLY A 339 -18.65 -22.93 -5.12
CA GLY A 339 -18.97 -21.51 -5.16
C GLY A 339 -18.99 -20.91 -6.58
N ASP A 340 -19.52 -19.70 -6.68
CA ASP A 340 -19.64 -18.95 -7.93
C ASP A 340 -18.42 -18.05 -8.14
N LYS A 341 -17.50 -18.50 -9.01
CA LYS A 341 -16.29 -17.76 -9.36
C LYS A 341 -16.56 -16.42 -10.03
N THR A 342 -17.69 -16.27 -10.73
CA THR A 342 -18.04 -15.00 -11.42
C THR A 342 -18.34 -13.86 -10.44
N LYS A 343 -18.39 -14.18 -9.13
CA LYS A 343 -18.56 -13.23 -8.03
C LYS A 343 -17.25 -12.87 -7.34
N LEU A 344 -16.13 -13.42 -7.78
CA LEU A 344 -14.79 -12.97 -7.36
C LEU A 344 -14.47 -11.67 -8.09
N LEU A 345 -14.54 -10.57 -7.34
CA LEU A 345 -14.34 -9.22 -7.85
C LEU A 345 -13.37 -8.47 -6.94
N GLY A 346 -12.52 -7.63 -7.54
CA GLY A 346 -11.63 -6.71 -6.84
C GLY A 346 -12.17 -5.27 -6.90
N TYR A 347 -11.94 -4.51 -5.84
CA TYR A 347 -12.34 -3.10 -5.76
C TYR A 347 -11.26 -2.26 -5.11
N ILE A 348 -11.09 -1.02 -5.58
CA ILE A 348 -10.28 0.00 -4.93
C ILE A 348 -11.18 1.18 -4.56
N TYR A 349 -11.15 1.58 -3.29
CA TYR A 349 -11.80 2.79 -2.80
C TYR A 349 -10.75 3.80 -2.37
N GLU A 350 -11.00 5.08 -2.59
CA GLU A 350 -10.18 6.17 -2.07
C GLU A 350 -10.88 6.83 -0.87
N TRP A 351 -10.10 7.27 0.11
CA TRP A 351 -10.50 8.10 1.23
C TRP A 351 -9.96 9.52 1.06
N ASP A 352 -10.83 10.51 1.24
CA ASP A 352 -10.53 11.92 1.03
C ASP A 352 -9.84 12.62 2.22
N GLY A 353 -9.49 11.87 3.27
CA GLY A 353 -8.92 12.44 4.49
C GLY A 353 -9.96 13.01 5.46
N ALA A 354 -11.25 12.99 5.12
CA ALA A 354 -12.32 13.50 5.95
C ALA A 354 -13.26 12.38 6.43
N THR A 355 -14.23 11.98 5.61
CA THR A 355 -15.31 11.07 6.07
C THR A 355 -15.84 10.13 4.99
N ASN A 356 -15.48 10.33 3.72
CA ASN A 356 -16.09 9.59 2.63
C ASN A 356 -15.11 8.66 1.96
N PHE A 357 -15.62 7.48 1.59
CA PHE A 357 -14.95 6.55 0.69
C PHE A 357 -15.68 6.56 -0.65
N SER A 358 -14.95 6.80 -1.74
CA SER A 358 -15.45 6.71 -3.12
C SER A 358 -14.79 5.55 -3.84
N ALA A 359 -15.55 4.84 -4.68
CA ALA A 359 -14.96 3.83 -5.54
C ALA A 359 -14.10 4.51 -6.61
N VAL A 360 -12.89 4.00 -6.85
CA VAL A 360 -12.02 4.51 -7.92
C VAL A 360 -12.59 4.07 -9.26
N SER A 361 -12.82 5.03 -10.15
CA SER A 361 -13.44 4.78 -11.46
C SER A 361 -12.67 3.73 -12.26
N GLY A 362 -13.35 2.67 -12.70
CA GLY A 362 -12.76 1.57 -13.47
C GLY A 362 -12.10 0.48 -12.62
N LEU A 363 -12.04 0.67 -11.30
CA LEU A 363 -11.55 -0.29 -10.31
C LEU A 363 -12.65 -0.65 -9.30
N ASP A 364 -13.92 -0.56 -9.68
CA ASP A 364 -15.10 -0.77 -8.84
C ASP A 364 -15.79 -2.12 -9.09
N GLY A 365 -14.99 -3.17 -9.33
CA GLY A 365 -15.47 -4.54 -9.56
C GLY A 365 -14.76 -5.24 -10.72
N PHE A 366 -13.43 -5.20 -10.74
CA PHE A 366 -12.66 -5.90 -11.77
C PHE A 366 -12.64 -7.41 -11.50
N ALA A 367 -12.64 -8.22 -12.54
CA ALA A 367 -12.79 -9.66 -12.42
C ALA A 367 -11.54 -10.34 -11.82
N LEU A 368 -11.77 -11.22 -10.83
CA LEU A 368 -10.77 -12.11 -10.23
C LEU A 368 -11.11 -13.59 -10.51
N ASP A 369 -11.80 -13.86 -11.61
CA ASP A 369 -12.26 -15.20 -12.01
C ASP A 369 -11.40 -15.86 -13.10
N TYR A 370 -10.23 -15.28 -13.37
CA TYR A 370 -9.32 -15.74 -14.41
C TYR A 370 -8.38 -16.85 -13.92
N GLU A 371 -7.89 -17.62 -14.88
CA GLU A 371 -6.88 -18.64 -14.67
C GLU A 371 -5.47 -18.02 -14.64
N ARG A 372 -4.63 -18.50 -13.71
CA ARG A 372 -3.21 -18.10 -13.59
C ARG A 372 -2.28 -19.25 -14.01
N ALA A 373 -1.04 -19.27 -13.52
CA ALA A 373 -0.08 -20.35 -13.76
C ALA A 373 -0.48 -21.68 -13.10
N CYS A 374 0.38 -22.68 -13.14
CA CYS A 374 0.17 -23.94 -12.41
C CYS A 374 0.25 -23.70 -10.90
N LEU A 375 -0.51 -24.48 -10.11
CA LEU A 375 -0.38 -24.47 -8.64
C LEU A 375 1.01 -24.88 -8.15
N ASN A 376 1.71 -25.72 -8.93
CA ASN A 376 3.08 -26.13 -8.67
C ASN A 376 3.85 -26.14 -10.00
N ASN A 377 5.04 -25.53 -10.07
CA ASN A 377 5.85 -25.44 -11.30
C ASN A 377 7.18 -26.21 -11.24
N GLY A 378 7.35 -27.15 -10.30
CA GLY A 378 8.58 -27.94 -10.09
C GLY A 378 8.95 -28.96 -11.18
N GLY A 379 8.69 -28.70 -12.47
CA GLY A 379 9.03 -29.57 -13.60
C GLY A 379 7.96 -29.67 -14.68
N MET A 380 8.39 -29.89 -15.93
CA MET A 380 7.55 -29.88 -17.14
C MET A 380 6.42 -30.93 -17.07
N GLY A 381 5.22 -30.51 -16.68
CA GLY A 381 4.00 -31.36 -16.63
C GLY A 381 3.01 -31.05 -15.49
N ASN A 382 3.28 -30.08 -14.61
CA ASN A 382 2.58 -30.02 -13.33
C ASN A 382 1.16 -29.41 -13.33
N CYS A 383 0.77 -28.62 -14.34
CA CYS A 383 -0.63 -28.17 -14.47
C CYS A 383 -1.61 -29.33 -14.70
N THR A 384 -1.19 -30.45 -15.30
CA THR A 384 -2.09 -31.60 -15.50
C THR A 384 -2.33 -32.41 -14.22
N THR A 385 -1.38 -32.36 -13.28
CA THR A 385 -1.42 -33.13 -12.03
C THR A 385 -2.02 -32.32 -10.89
N PHE A 386 -1.60 -31.06 -10.75
CA PHE A 386 -1.99 -30.15 -9.67
C PHE A 386 -2.89 -29.03 -10.16
N GLY A 387 -3.36 -29.06 -11.40
CA GLY A 387 -4.28 -28.07 -11.94
C GLY A 387 -3.71 -26.65 -12.02
N ASN A 388 -4.60 -25.74 -12.37
CA ASN A 388 -4.27 -24.33 -12.55
C ASN A 388 -4.54 -23.57 -11.25
N ALA A 389 -3.74 -22.53 -11.00
CA ALA A 389 -3.82 -21.63 -9.84
C ALA A 389 -4.95 -20.58 -9.99
N ALA A 390 -6.06 -20.98 -10.63
CA ALA A 390 -7.26 -20.17 -10.73
C ALA A 390 -7.78 -19.84 -9.33
N TRP A 391 -8.21 -18.59 -9.16
CA TRP A 391 -8.83 -18.12 -7.93
C TRP A 391 -10.14 -18.87 -7.65
N ASN A 392 -10.48 -18.95 -6.36
CA ASN A 392 -11.65 -19.65 -5.85
C ASN A 392 -12.34 -18.80 -4.79
N PRO A 393 -13.67 -18.90 -4.68
CA PRO A 393 -14.42 -18.30 -3.58
C PRO A 393 -13.83 -18.69 -2.24
N TRP A 394 -13.82 -17.75 -1.29
CA TRP A 394 -13.29 -18.03 0.04
C TRP A 394 -14.07 -19.12 0.73
N THR A 395 -13.38 -19.91 1.54
CA THR A 395 -13.99 -20.96 2.35
C THR A 395 -13.90 -20.58 3.83
N PRO A 396 -14.94 -20.89 4.62
CA PRO A 396 -14.92 -20.64 6.06
C PRO A 396 -14.21 -21.76 6.84
N VAL A 397 -13.92 -22.89 6.19
CA VAL A 397 -13.30 -24.09 6.78
C VAL A 397 -12.22 -24.63 5.87
N TYR A 398 -11.40 -25.56 6.38
CA TYR A 398 -10.48 -26.32 5.52
C TYR A 398 -11.27 -27.03 4.41
N PRO A 399 -10.95 -26.78 3.13
CA PRO A 399 -11.82 -27.22 2.05
C PRO A 399 -11.72 -28.72 1.74
N PHE A 400 -10.68 -29.41 2.21
CA PHE A 400 -10.41 -30.82 1.86
C PHE A 400 -10.72 -31.77 3.02
N ASP A 401 -11.09 -33.02 2.70
CA ASP A 401 -11.16 -34.09 3.69
C ASP A 401 -9.74 -34.49 4.15
N SER A 402 -9.56 -34.70 5.46
CA SER A 402 -8.29 -35.04 6.10
C SER A 402 -7.78 -36.45 5.75
N THR A 403 -8.53 -37.24 4.98
CA THR A 403 -8.18 -38.62 4.59
C THR A 403 -7.30 -38.72 3.34
N ILE A 404 -7.02 -37.62 2.64
CA ILE A 404 -6.24 -37.62 1.39
C ILE A 404 -4.75 -37.50 1.72
N ASN A 405 -4.12 -38.64 2.06
CA ASN A 405 -2.69 -38.70 2.40
C ASN A 405 -1.77 -38.27 1.24
N GLY A 406 -1.02 -37.18 1.44
CA GLY A 406 0.32 -37.00 0.86
C GLY A 406 0.48 -36.17 -0.42
N ALA A 407 -0.49 -35.36 -0.83
CA ALA A 407 -0.34 -34.42 -1.96
C ALA A 407 -0.45 -32.96 -1.49
N PRO A 408 0.37 -32.02 -2.00
CA PRO A 408 0.19 -30.60 -1.73
C PRO A 408 -1.13 -30.13 -2.33
N PHE A 409 -2.01 -29.55 -1.50
CA PHE A 409 -3.30 -29.03 -1.91
C PHE A 409 -3.21 -27.56 -2.27
N GLY A 410 -3.90 -27.15 -3.33
CA GLY A 410 -4.00 -25.74 -3.71
C GLY A 410 -5.45 -25.31 -3.82
N TYR A 411 -5.88 -24.38 -2.97
CA TYR A 411 -7.17 -23.72 -3.07
C TYR A 411 -7.01 -22.20 -3.10
N PRO A 412 -6.43 -21.60 -4.17
CA PRO A 412 -6.12 -20.18 -4.13
C PRO A 412 -7.33 -19.30 -3.90
N GLN A 413 -7.20 -18.35 -2.99
CA GLN A 413 -8.24 -17.41 -2.58
C GLN A 413 -7.66 -15.99 -2.61
N PRO A 414 -8.15 -15.10 -3.49
CA PRO A 414 -7.51 -13.81 -3.71
C PRO A 414 -7.73 -12.89 -2.50
N VAL A 415 -6.69 -12.13 -2.15
CA VAL A 415 -6.73 -10.97 -1.25
C VAL A 415 -5.98 -9.85 -1.95
N ILE A 416 -6.57 -8.66 -2.09
CA ILE A 416 -5.79 -7.47 -2.45
C ILE A 416 -4.99 -7.11 -1.20
N SER A 417 -3.69 -7.37 -1.22
CA SER A 417 -2.84 -7.35 -0.04
C SER A 417 -2.16 -6.02 0.22
N ASP A 418 -2.00 -5.21 -0.83
CA ASP A 418 -1.18 -4.01 -0.86
C ASP A 418 -1.51 -3.20 -2.14
N ILE A 419 -1.29 -1.88 -2.11
CA ILE A 419 -1.52 -0.94 -3.21
C ILE A 419 -0.35 0.06 -3.25
N GLU A 420 0.32 0.11 -4.40
CA GLU A 420 1.43 1.03 -4.63
C GLU A 420 1.20 1.90 -5.86
N PHE A 421 2.02 2.94 -6.01
CA PHE A 421 1.89 3.91 -7.11
C PHE A 421 3.20 4.05 -7.88
N ASP A 422 3.11 3.96 -9.21
CA ASP A 422 4.24 4.20 -10.10
C ASP A 422 3.82 4.99 -11.33
N ASN A 423 4.42 6.17 -11.54
CA ASN A 423 4.17 7.05 -12.68
C ASN A 423 2.66 7.31 -12.93
N GLY A 424 1.90 7.52 -11.86
CA GLY A 424 0.45 7.75 -11.92
C GLY A 424 -0.41 6.50 -12.15
N ASN A 425 0.20 5.32 -12.21
CA ASN A 425 -0.50 4.04 -12.24
C ASN A 425 -0.68 3.49 -10.83
N ILE A 426 -1.80 2.82 -10.62
CA ILE A 426 -2.04 2.00 -9.42
C ILE A 426 -1.49 0.60 -9.68
N VAL A 427 -0.60 0.14 -8.80
CA VAL A 427 -0.06 -1.22 -8.76
C VAL A 427 -0.79 -1.97 -7.65
N ILE A 428 -1.46 -3.06 -8.00
CA ILE A 428 -2.28 -3.83 -7.05
C ILE A 428 -1.58 -5.14 -6.70
N GLY A 429 -1.19 -5.30 -5.45
CA GLY A 429 -0.71 -6.56 -4.90
C GLY A 429 -1.87 -7.51 -4.65
N VAL A 430 -1.81 -8.73 -5.22
CA VAL A 430 -2.82 -9.78 -4.95
C VAL A 430 -2.12 -11.04 -4.43
N MET A 431 -2.39 -11.36 -3.17
CA MET A 431 -1.86 -12.56 -2.52
C MET A 431 -2.88 -13.70 -2.47
N ASP A 432 -2.38 -14.91 -2.19
CA ASP A 432 -3.20 -16.09 -1.94
C ASP A 432 -3.42 -16.32 -0.44
N ARG A 433 -4.66 -16.10 0.02
CA ARG A 433 -5.08 -16.37 1.40
C ARG A 433 -4.83 -17.82 1.81
N PHE A 434 -4.91 -18.78 0.89
CA PHE A 434 -4.71 -20.19 1.22
C PHE A 434 -3.27 -20.49 1.64
N GLY A 435 -2.28 -19.72 1.17
CA GLY A 435 -0.90 -19.81 1.66
C GLY A 435 -0.73 -19.37 3.12
N HIS A 436 -1.70 -18.66 3.69
CA HIS A 436 -1.76 -18.35 5.12
C HIS A 436 -2.57 -19.38 5.92
N MET A 437 -3.22 -20.32 5.25
CA MET A 437 -4.06 -21.36 5.84
C MET A 437 -3.41 -22.75 5.84
N ASP A 438 -2.59 -23.05 4.85
CA ASP A 438 -1.93 -24.36 4.73
C ASP A 438 -0.43 -24.21 4.50
N ALA A 439 0.34 -25.14 5.03
CA ALA A 439 1.79 -25.18 4.78
C ALA A 439 2.01 -25.79 3.40
N GLY A 440 2.29 -24.92 2.43
CA GLY A 440 2.79 -25.30 1.11
C GLY A 440 4.30 -25.49 1.11
#